data_AF-A0A976KRM5-F1
#
_entry.id   AF-A0A976KRM5-F1
#
_cell.length_a   1.000
_cell.length_b   1.000
_cell.length_c   1.000
_cell.angle_alpha   90.00
_cell.angle_beta   90.00
_cell.angle_gamma   90.00
#
_symmetry.space_group_name_H-M   'P 1'
#
loop_
_entity.id
_entity.type
_entity.pdbx_description
1 polymer ?
#
loop_
_entity_poly.entity_id
_entity_poly.type
_entity_poly.pdbx_seq_one_letter_code
_entity_poly.pdbx_strand_id
1 'polypeptide(L)'
;MSRSLGVIQQCGALLLIGALVSLTCKRGQSARSLEDQLNLLPEGTEDFLVVRDLAPVFEMLRAVKHGAVVLQRDGADVLEFVSSQDPNLTHADDVRRGAERTAAGVDAILTSGIEPGKGLVAGSTGSSSFLLVGAKDLEPLKRLATAIGEDPAEVDRICRQLAAPSGWVGCFREGDLMANYQPANRGKERLTELTQSGPVVKGDLVAARFPVSGRMQTTGVSFDAKAWHLRSNGAAVNSLDFLAPAPASALRDAFPDSLTLWANFSRDGVNQRLAPHVPAMAQALFNSVTGEVSFSSTSDKSLALRLGVSNPAPFEGLLLMGIPLLSPRVQDPAVLAALRLSSIDLQAATVQAGDRSVTVAHATVTSPTATDSMAMGIKPELTVFAGGGYVTAEWGAGLAAVESHVENTSTGANGAWLRTVPPTLAADLEANRVSMLTHLTLERWANVELPETTAQTPEARHAQEQALKVWRSAFAPFGPLSVWLSHDESQATAHLVLPMRKYDRVSED
;
A
#
# COMPACT_ATOMS: atom_id res chain seq x y z
N MET A 1 -10.20 18.14 13.14
CA MET A 1 -9.34 17.04 12.64
C MET A 1 -10.15 15.84 12.10
N SER A 2 -11.45 15.96 11.82
CA SER A 2 -12.35 14.83 11.50
C SER A 2 -12.38 14.37 10.03
N ARG A 3 -11.72 15.06 9.09
CA ARG A 3 -11.76 14.70 7.66
C ARG A 3 -10.70 13.66 7.25
N SER A 4 -9.59 13.54 7.96
CA SER A 4 -8.48 12.63 7.61
C SER A 4 -8.85 11.14 7.75
N LEU A 5 -9.71 10.82 8.71
CA LEU A 5 -10.18 9.45 8.96
C LEU A 5 -11.07 8.90 7.83
N GLY A 6 -11.80 9.76 7.12
CA GLY A 6 -12.68 9.34 6.03
C GLY A 6 -11.93 8.73 4.84
N VAL A 7 -10.73 9.24 4.53
CA VAL A 7 -9.87 8.68 3.47
C VAL A 7 -9.37 7.29 3.87
N ILE A 8 -8.97 7.11 5.14
CA ILE A 8 -8.52 5.83 5.66
C ILE A 8 -9.66 4.80 5.67
N GLN A 9 -10.90 5.20 6.00
CA GLN A 9 -12.07 4.31 5.89
C GLN A 9 -12.41 3.94 4.44
N GLN A 10 -12.28 4.86 3.48
CA GLN A 10 -12.47 4.57 2.06
C GLN A 10 -11.38 3.64 1.51
N CYS A 11 -10.12 3.84 1.91
CA CYS A 11 -9.04 2.87 1.66
C CYS A 11 -9.30 1.52 2.34
N GLY A 12 -9.89 1.49 3.54
CA GLY A 12 -10.29 0.27 4.24
C GLY A 12 -11.34 -0.55 3.47
N ALA A 13 -12.35 0.10 2.90
CA ALA A 13 -13.32 -0.55 2.02
C ALA A 13 -12.67 -1.10 0.74
N LEU A 14 -11.77 -0.33 0.11
CA LEU A 14 -10.98 -0.79 -1.04
C LEU A 14 -10.01 -1.94 -0.69
N LEU A 15 -9.50 -1.99 0.54
CA LEU A 15 -8.67 -3.09 1.04
C LEU A 15 -9.49 -4.35 1.33
N LEU A 16 -10.72 -4.26 1.85
CA LEU A 16 -11.61 -5.43 1.95
C LEU A 16 -12.00 -5.98 0.56
N ILE A 17 -12.21 -5.10 -0.42
CA ILE A 17 -12.47 -5.50 -1.82
C ILE A 17 -11.21 -6.09 -2.47
N GLY A 18 -10.02 -5.54 -2.15
CA GLY A 18 -8.73 -6.00 -2.68
C GLY A 18 -8.21 -7.30 -2.06
N ALA A 19 -8.55 -7.60 -0.80
CA ALA A 19 -8.13 -8.81 -0.08
C ALA A 19 -8.85 -10.10 -0.54
N LEU A 20 -9.76 -9.99 -1.51
CA LEU A 20 -10.77 -11.01 -1.79
C LEU A 20 -10.51 -11.83 -3.07
N VAL A 21 -9.33 -11.77 -3.69
CA VAL A 21 -9.02 -12.44 -4.98
C VAL A 21 -7.51 -12.89 -5.01
N SER A 22 -7.10 -14.06 -5.60
CA SER A 22 -5.72 -14.60 -5.98
C SER A 22 -5.60 -16.13 -5.83
N LEU A 23 -4.87 -17.02 -6.57
CA LEU A 23 -4.21 -17.06 -7.91
C LEU A 23 -3.80 -18.54 -8.30
N THR A 24 -4.50 -19.27 -9.19
CA THR A 24 -3.83 -20.27 -10.07
C THR A 24 -4.43 -20.40 -11.48
N CYS A 25 -3.60 -20.20 -12.52
CA CYS A 25 -3.96 -20.51 -13.90
C CYS A 25 -3.36 -21.85 -14.36
N LYS A 26 -4.13 -22.94 -14.25
CA LYS A 26 -3.96 -24.07 -15.19
C LYS A 26 -4.64 -23.71 -16.50
N ARG A 27 -3.98 -23.93 -17.64
CA ARG A 27 -4.66 -24.01 -18.96
C ARG A 27 -5.51 -25.29 -18.99
N GLY A 28 -6.67 -25.25 -18.35
CA GLY A 28 -7.58 -26.37 -18.16
C GLY A 28 -9.03 -25.92 -18.22
N GLN A 29 -9.55 -25.82 -19.44
CA GLN A 29 -10.98 -25.62 -19.78
C GLN A 29 -11.66 -24.32 -19.27
N SER A 30 -11.76 -23.35 -20.19
CA SER A 30 -12.89 -22.42 -20.30
C SER A 30 -13.31 -21.63 -19.04
N ALA A 31 -12.39 -20.85 -18.47
CA ALA A 31 -12.79 -19.60 -17.82
C ALA A 31 -13.53 -18.73 -18.86
N ARG A 32 -14.74 -18.25 -18.54
CA ARG A 32 -15.60 -17.53 -19.48
C ARG A 32 -14.96 -16.20 -19.94
N SER A 33 -15.39 -15.69 -21.09
CA SER A 33 -15.00 -14.34 -21.50
C SER A 33 -15.61 -13.31 -20.54
N LEU A 34 -15.02 -12.11 -20.47
CA LEU A 34 -15.59 -11.03 -19.66
C LEU A 34 -16.97 -10.61 -20.23
N GLU A 35 -17.12 -10.66 -21.54
CA GLU A 35 -18.38 -10.46 -22.28
C GLU A 35 -19.47 -11.43 -21.84
N ASP A 36 -19.18 -12.73 -21.69
CA ASP A 36 -20.14 -13.75 -21.22
C ASP A 36 -20.69 -13.48 -19.81
N GLN A 37 -19.94 -12.77 -18.96
CA GLN A 37 -20.38 -12.40 -17.61
C GLN A 37 -21.02 -11.02 -17.55
N LEU A 38 -20.54 -10.06 -18.34
CA LEU A 38 -21.21 -8.76 -18.52
C LEU A 38 -22.61 -8.92 -19.16
N ASN A 39 -22.84 -10.01 -19.90
CA ASN A 39 -24.17 -10.44 -20.35
C ASN A 39 -25.16 -10.74 -19.20
N LEU A 40 -24.66 -11.13 -18.01
CA LEU A 40 -25.47 -11.51 -16.84
C LEU A 40 -25.95 -10.31 -16.02
N LEU A 41 -25.39 -9.13 -16.25
CA LEU A 41 -25.89 -7.91 -15.66
C LEU A 41 -27.28 -7.61 -16.24
N PRO A 42 -28.31 -7.37 -15.41
CA PRO A 42 -29.63 -6.93 -15.88
C PRO A 42 -29.59 -5.62 -16.67
N GLU A 43 -30.73 -5.27 -17.25
CA GLU A 43 -30.93 -3.94 -17.83
C GLU A 43 -31.01 -2.88 -16.70
N GLY A 44 -30.52 -1.67 -16.97
CA GLY A 44 -30.44 -0.61 -15.96
C GLY A 44 -29.32 -0.76 -14.91
N THR A 45 -28.50 -1.82 -14.93
CA THR A 45 -27.34 -1.92 -14.05
C THR A 45 -26.22 -0.98 -14.49
N GLU A 46 -26.05 0.14 -13.77
CA GLU A 46 -24.97 1.12 -13.99
C GLU A 46 -23.71 0.81 -13.16
N ASP A 47 -23.88 0.24 -11.96
CA ASP A 47 -22.82 -0.15 -11.04
C ASP A 47 -22.75 -1.67 -10.84
N PHE A 48 -21.53 -2.22 -10.90
CA PHE A 48 -21.30 -3.66 -10.86
C PHE A 48 -19.89 -4.05 -10.42
N LEU A 49 -19.75 -5.31 -10.01
CA LEU A 49 -18.50 -6.04 -9.81
C LEU A 49 -18.62 -7.39 -10.52
N VAL A 50 -17.76 -7.63 -11.49
CA VAL A 50 -17.68 -8.89 -12.25
C VAL A 50 -16.32 -9.54 -11.99
N VAL A 51 -16.31 -10.78 -11.52
CA VAL A 51 -15.11 -11.61 -11.29
C VAL A 51 -15.22 -12.87 -12.14
N ARG A 52 -14.26 -13.08 -13.05
CA ARG A 52 -14.33 -14.11 -14.10
C ARG A 52 -14.06 -15.54 -13.64
N ASP A 53 -13.23 -15.68 -12.63
CA ASP A 53 -12.83 -16.96 -12.08
C ASP A 53 -12.36 -16.72 -10.62
N LEU A 54 -12.85 -17.54 -9.70
CA LEU A 54 -12.54 -17.50 -8.27
C LEU A 54 -11.43 -18.51 -7.89
N ALA A 55 -10.90 -19.29 -8.84
CA ALA A 55 -9.71 -20.14 -8.66
C ALA A 55 -8.41 -19.31 -8.57
N PRO A 56 -8.47 -18.01 -8.91
CA PRO A 56 -7.93 -16.96 -8.09
C PRO A 56 -8.49 -17.04 -6.66
N VAL A 57 -9.29 -16.07 -6.18
CA VAL A 57 -9.85 -15.92 -4.80
C VAL A 57 -9.40 -16.91 -3.73
N PHE A 58 -9.70 -18.18 -3.93
CA PHE A 58 -9.48 -19.25 -2.97
C PHE A 58 -7.99 -19.40 -2.55
N GLU A 59 -6.97 -19.04 -3.34
CA GLU A 59 -5.57 -19.04 -2.83
C GLU A 59 -5.24 -17.83 -1.93
N MET A 60 -5.80 -16.64 -2.18
CA MET A 60 -5.66 -15.46 -1.31
C MET A 60 -6.31 -15.76 0.03
N LEU A 61 -7.51 -16.33 -0.01
CA LEU A 61 -8.19 -16.79 1.19
C LEU A 61 -7.33 -17.83 1.92
N ARG A 62 -6.70 -18.81 1.24
CA ARG A 62 -5.74 -19.73 1.88
C ARG A 62 -4.51 -19.03 2.49
N ALA A 63 -3.95 -18.02 1.84
CA ALA A 63 -2.85 -17.22 2.38
C ALA A 63 -3.27 -16.41 3.62
N VAL A 64 -4.45 -15.79 3.58
CA VAL A 64 -5.06 -15.07 4.71
C VAL A 64 -5.41 -16.04 5.85
N LYS A 65 -5.91 -17.25 5.56
CA LYS A 65 -6.13 -18.30 6.56
C LYS A 65 -4.81 -18.77 7.16
N HIS A 66 -3.74 -18.93 6.38
CA HIS A 66 -2.42 -19.25 6.91
C HIS A 66 -1.96 -18.18 7.91
N GLY A 67 -2.03 -16.90 7.53
CA GLY A 67 -1.71 -15.79 8.44
C GLY A 67 -2.58 -15.76 9.70
N ALA A 68 -3.89 -15.98 9.56
CA ALA A 68 -4.81 -16.04 10.68
C ALA A 68 -4.55 -17.25 11.61
N VAL A 69 -4.18 -18.41 11.08
CA VAL A 69 -3.83 -19.61 11.86
C VAL A 69 -2.48 -19.44 12.56
N VAL A 70 -1.50 -18.80 11.93
CA VAL A 70 -0.23 -18.41 12.57
C VAL A 70 -0.49 -17.46 13.73
N LEU A 71 -1.32 -16.42 13.53
CA LEU A 71 -1.70 -15.47 14.58
C LEU A 71 -2.46 -16.13 15.75
N GLN A 72 -3.26 -17.17 15.49
CA GLN A 72 -3.91 -17.97 16.54
C GLN A 72 -2.93 -18.86 17.31
N ARG A 73 -2.11 -19.65 16.60
CA ARG A 73 -1.27 -20.70 17.20
C ARG A 73 -0.01 -20.15 17.85
N ASP A 74 0.69 -19.26 17.14
CA ASP A 74 2.01 -18.77 17.54
C ASP A 74 1.93 -17.34 18.13
N GLY A 75 0.84 -16.61 17.85
CA GLY A 75 0.62 -15.23 18.31
C GLY A 75 -0.03 -15.09 19.69
N ALA A 76 -0.55 -16.16 20.30
CA ALA A 76 -1.24 -16.11 21.59
C ALA A 76 -0.31 -15.57 22.70
N ASP A 77 0.82 -16.23 22.92
CA ASP A 77 1.82 -15.88 23.94
C ASP A 77 2.33 -14.44 23.79
N VAL A 78 2.47 -13.97 22.54
CA VAL A 78 2.88 -12.60 22.20
C VAL A 78 1.82 -11.59 22.62
N LEU A 79 0.55 -11.87 22.31
CA LEU A 79 -0.58 -11.00 22.63
C LEU A 79 -0.87 -10.97 24.13
N GLU A 80 -0.71 -12.09 24.83
CA GLU A 80 -0.77 -12.16 26.30
C GLU A 80 0.36 -11.36 26.93
N PHE A 81 1.62 -11.53 26.47
CA PHE A 81 2.74 -10.72 26.96
C PHE A 81 2.50 -9.21 26.76
N VAL A 82 2.10 -8.78 25.56
CA VAL A 82 1.81 -7.35 25.28
C VAL A 82 0.70 -6.81 26.19
N SER A 83 -0.35 -7.59 26.43
CA SER A 83 -1.44 -7.23 27.35
C SER A 83 -1.00 -7.14 28.81
N SER A 84 0.02 -7.91 29.20
CA SER A 84 0.62 -7.83 30.55
C SER A 84 1.46 -6.55 30.76
N GLN A 85 1.99 -5.96 29.69
CA GLN A 85 2.84 -4.77 29.74
C GLN A 85 2.03 -3.46 29.69
N ASP A 86 0.93 -3.43 28.93
CA ASP A 86 -0.03 -2.33 28.97
C ASP A 86 -1.47 -2.86 29.10
N PRO A 87 -2.10 -2.77 30.30
CA PRO A 87 -3.47 -3.24 30.52
C PRO A 87 -4.54 -2.40 29.78
N ASN A 88 -4.16 -1.30 29.11
CA ASN A 88 -5.05 -0.57 28.20
C ASN A 88 -5.09 -1.21 26.79
N LEU A 89 -4.14 -2.07 26.44
CA LEU A 89 -4.12 -2.84 25.19
C LEU A 89 -5.04 -4.07 25.27
N THR A 90 -6.32 -3.84 25.58
CA THR A 90 -7.40 -4.85 25.65
C THR A 90 -7.72 -5.57 24.33
N HIS A 91 -6.86 -5.42 23.31
CA HIS A 91 -7.09 -5.84 21.94
C HIS A 91 -6.60 -7.27 21.65
N ALA A 92 -5.91 -7.94 22.56
CA ALA A 92 -5.43 -9.31 22.36
C ALA A 92 -6.57 -10.30 22.04
N ASP A 93 -7.65 -10.30 22.82
CA ASP A 93 -8.83 -11.11 22.56
C ASP A 93 -9.61 -10.66 21.31
N ASP A 94 -9.49 -9.41 20.89
CA ASP A 94 -10.09 -8.94 19.63
C ASP A 94 -9.28 -9.38 18.40
N VAL A 95 -7.94 -9.34 18.47
CA VAL A 95 -7.06 -9.88 17.44
C VAL A 95 -7.22 -11.40 17.34
N ARG A 96 -7.25 -12.11 18.46
CA ARG A 96 -7.46 -13.56 18.51
C ARG A 96 -8.82 -13.95 17.93
N ARG A 97 -9.93 -13.38 18.42
CA ARG A 97 -11.28 -13.64 17.89
C ARG A 97 -11.44 -13.18 16.43
N GLY A 98 -10.76 -12.11 16.03
CA GLY A 98 -10.69 -11.66 14.65
C GLY A 98 -9.99 -12.68 13.74
N ALA A 99 -8.86 -13.23 14.17
CA ALA A 99 -8.14 -14.28 13.46
C ALA A 99 -8.95 -15.59 13.39
N GLU A 100 -9.55 -16.03 14.50
CA GLU A 100 -10.45 -17.20 14.57
C GLU A 100 -11.61 -17.07 13.55
N ARG A 101 -12.34 -15.95 13.59
CA ARG A 101 -13.43 -15.64 12.64
C ARG A 101 -12.94 -15.57 11.19
N THR A 102 -11.77 -15.01 10.96
CA THR A 102 -11.16 -14.92 9.61
C THR A 102 -10.84 -16.31 9.07
N ALA A 103 -10.18 -17.17 9.87
CA ALA A 103 -9.84 -18.52 9.47
C ALA A 103 -11.08 -19.39 9.23
N ALA A 104 -12.09 -19.29 10.09
CA ALA A 104 -13.36 -20.02 9.96
C ALA A 104 -14.20 -19.53 8.76
N GLY A 105 -14.35 -18.22 8.59
CA GLY A 105 -15.07 -17.62 7.45
C GLY A 105 -14.40 -17.91 6.11
N VAL A 106 -13.06 -17.91 6.06
CA VAL A 106 -12.32 -18.42 4.90
C VAL A 106 -12.63 -19.90 4.66
N ASP A 107 -12.53 -20.74 5.68
CA ASP A 107 -12.71 -22.18 5.49
C ASP A 107 -14.12 -22.51 5.00
N ALA A 108 -15.14 -21.79 5.49
CA ALA A 108 -16.50 -21.84 4.99
C ALA A 108 -16.60 -21.49 3.50
N ILE A 109 -15.92 -20.45 3.02
CA ILE A 109 -15.89 -20.11 1.58
C ILE A 109 -15.21 -21.22 0.78
N LEU A 110 -14.04 -21.71 1.24
CA LEU A 110 -13.25 -22.74 0.55
C LEU A 110 -13.96 -24.11 0.49
N THR A 111 -14.76 -24.44 1.51
CA THR A 111 -15.51 -25.71 1.62
C THR A 111 -16.97 -25.61 1.16
N SER A 112 -17.49 -24.40 0.92
CA SER A 112 -18.87 -24.15 0.48
C SER A 112 -19.32 -25.05 -0.68
N GLY A 113 -18.45 -25.22 -1.68
CA GLY A 113 -18.81 -25.84 -2.97
C GLY A 113 -19.28 -24.83 -4.04
N ILE A 114 -19.05 -23.53 -3.81
CA ILE A 114 -19.06 -22.52 -4.89
C ILE A 114 -18.07 -22.95 -5.97
N GLU A 115 -18.48 -22.90 -7.24
CA GLU A 115 -17.68 -23.33 -8.39
C GLU A 115 -16.71 -22.23 -8.84
N PRO A 116 -15.39 -22.34 -8.61
CA PRO A 116 -14.52 -21.18 -8.74
C PRO A 116 -14.44 -20.66 -10.19
N GLY A 117 -14.24 -21.57 -11.16
CA GLY A 117 -14.13 -21.24 -12.58
C GLY A 117 -15.38 -20.66 -13.27
N LYS A 118 -16.50 -20.49 -12.56
CA LYS A 118 -17.68 -19.76 -13.06
C LYS A 118 -17.66 -18.27 -12.72
N GLY A 119 -16.99 -17.88 -11.64
CA GLY A 119 -16.92 -16.50 -11.19
C GLY A 119 -18.10 -16.02 -10.33
N LEU A 120 -18.18 -14.70 -10.18
CA LEU A 120 -19.15 -13.95 -9.37
C LEU A 120 -19.55 -12.68 -10.11
N VAL A 121 -20.82 -12.28 -10.03
CA VAL A 121 -21.33 -11.03 -10.62
C VAL A 121 -22.26 -10.35 -9.61
N ALA A 122 -21.94 -9.13 -9.19
CA ALA A 122 -22.79 -8.32 -8.30
C ALA A 122 -23.05 -6.93 -8.91
N GLY A 123 -24.10 -6.25 -8.45
CA GLY A 123 -24.42 -4.89 -8.88
C GLY A 123 -25.76 -4.40 -8.32
N SER A 124 -26.25 -3.27 -8.83
CA SER A 124 -27.58 -2.76 -8.51
C SER A 124 -28.43 -2.44 -9.75
N THR A 125 -29.74 -2.26 -9.56
CA THR A 125 -30.68 -1.70 -10.54
C THR A 125 -31.65 -0.78 -9.80
N GLY A 126 -31.39 0.52 -9.78
CA GLY A 126 -32.20 1.48 -9.02
C GLY A 126 -32.08 1.25 -7.51
N SER A 127 -33.12 0.70 -6.88
CA SER A 127 -33.11 0.33 -5.45
C SER A 127 -32.54 -1.07 -5.19
N SER A 128 -32.67 -1.99 -6.15
CA SER A 128 -32.44 -3.42 -5.92
C SER A 128 -30.98 -3.81 -6.11
N SER A 129 -30.35 -4.35 -5.07
CA SER A 129 -29.02 -4.97 -5.16
C SER A 129 -29.13 -6.48 -5.44
N PHE A 130 -28.18 -7.02 -6.22
CA PHE A 130 -28.11 -8.44 -6.54
C PHE A 130 -26.67 -9.01 -6.50
N LEU A 131 -26.59 -10.32 -6.28
CA LEU A 131 -25.36 -11.12 -6.28
C LEU A 131 -25.63 -12.45 -6.99
N LEU A 132 -24.92 -12.72 -8.08
CA LEU A 132 -24.93 -13.96 -8.83
C LEU A 132 -23.63 -14.72 -8.55
N VAL A 133 -23.74 -16.01 -8.23
CA VAL A 133 -22.60 -16.89 -7.91
C VAL A 133 -22.69 -18.18 -8.71
N GLY A 134 -21.56 -18.66 -9.22
CA GLY A 134 -21.45 -19.99 -9.82
C GLY A 134 -21.66 -21.10 -8.78
N ALA A 135 -22.81 -21.76 -8.81
CA ALA A 135 -23.15 -22.85 -7.89
C ALA A 135 -24.17 -23.81 -8.54
N LYS A 136 -24.17 -25.07 -8.09
CA LYS A 136 -25.08 -26.12 -8.60
C LYS A 136 -26.50 -26.02 -8.05
N ASP A 137 -26.64 -25.46 -6.85
CA ASP A 137 -27.85 -25.38 -6.03
C ASP A 137 -27.60 -24.34 -4.91
N LEU A 138 -28.55 -24.18 -3.98
CA LEU A 138 -28.45 -23.21 -2.88
C LEU A 138 -27.56 -23.66 -1.70
N GLU A 139 -27.23 -24.95 -1.59
CA GLU A 139 -26.61 -25.51 -0.39
C GLU A 139 -25.19 -24.97 -0.10
N PRO A 140 -24.34 -24.61 -1.11
CA PRO A 140 -23.11 -23.87 -0.85
C PRO A 140 -23.31 -22.54 -0.10
N LEU A 141 -24.38 -21.81 -0.40
CA LEU A 141 -24.66 -20.53 0.25
C LEU A 141 -25.27 -20.73 1.64
N LYS A 142 -26.08 -21.78 1.86
CA LYS A 142 -26.58 -22.14 3.20
C LYS A 142 -25.48 -22.62 4.14
N ARG A 143 -24.51 -23.40 3.63
CA ARG A 143 -23.30 -23.78 4.38
C ARG A 143 -22.48 -22.55 4.76
N LEU A 144 -22.29 -21.63 3.82
CA LEU A 144 -21.58 -20.37 4.07
C LEU A 144 -22.30 -19.53 5.13
N ALA A 145 -23.61 -19.28 4.98
CA ALA A 145 -24.43 -18.53 5.94
C ALA A 145 -24.34 -19.09 7.36
N THR A 146 -24.62 -20.39 7.52
CA THR A 146 -24.50 -21.11 8.80
C THR A 146 -23.13 -20.91 9.45
N ALA A 147 -22.05 -20.96 8.66
CA ALA A 147 -20.69 -20.88 9.16
C ALA A 147 -20.22 -19.45 9.50
N ILE A 148 -20.86 -18.41 8.96
CA ILE A 148 -20.64 -17.01 9.39
C ILE A 148 -21.63 -16.56 10.48
N GLY A 149 -22.60 -17.40 10.85
CA GLY A 149 -23.58 -17.16 11.91
C GLY A 149 -24.90 -16.55 11.43
N GLU A 150 -25.15 -16.50 10.11
CA GLU A 150 -26.38 -16.01 9.49
C GLU A 150 -27.41 -17.14 9.29
N ASP A 151 -28.70 -16.79 9.20
CA ASP A 151 -29.78 -17.77 9.05
C ASP A 151 -29.80 -18.40 7.65
N PRO A 152 -29.60 -19.74 7.50
CA PRO A 152 -29.71 -20.40 6.20
C PRO A 152 -31.13 -20.33 5.60
N ALA A 153 -32.18 -20.09 6.38
CA ALA A 153 -33.53 -19.86 5.85
C ALA A 153 -33.66 -18.48 5.16
N GLU A 154 -32.80 -17.50 5.47
CA GLU A 154 -32.74 -16.26 4.70
C GLU A 154 -32.18 -16.50 3.28
N VAL A 155 -31.29 -17.48 3.10
CA VAL A 155 -30.80 -17.88 1.78
C VAL A 155 -31.95 -18.42 0.92
N ASP A 156 -32.82 -19.29 1.46
CA ASP A 156 -34.03 -19.74 0.76
C ASP A 156 -35.06 -18.61 0.49
N ARG A 157 -35.01 -17.52 1.28
CA ARG A 157 -35.88 -16.34 1.14
C ARG A 157 -35.43 -15.36 0.06
N ILE A 158 -34.12 -15.19 -0.14
CA ILE A 158 -33.55 -14.15 -1.02
C ILE A 158 -32.78 -14.69 -2.22
N CYS A 159 -32.44 -15.99 -2.24
CA CYS A 159 -31.67 -16.61 -3.31
C CYS A 159 -32.48 -17.66 -4.07
N ARG A 160 -32.31 -17.73 -5.39
CA ARG A 160 -32.85 -18.80 -6.24
C ARG A 160 -31.83 -19.31 -7.24
N GLN A 161 -31.95 -20.58 -7.63
CA GLN A 161 -31.26 -21.09 -8.81
C GLN A 161 -31.81 -20.40 -10.07
N LEU A 162 -30.92 -20.00 -10.98
CA LEU A 162 -31.29 -19.37 -12.24
C LEU A 162 -31.54 -20.45 -13.31
N ALA A 163 -32.68 -20.34 -14.01
CA ALA A 163 -33.01 -21.20 -15.14
C ALA A 163 -32.07 -20.94 -16.34
N ALA A 164 -31.69 -19.67 -16.55
CA ALA A 164 -30.71 -19.25 -17.55
C ALA A 164 -29.84 -18.09 -16.99
N PRO A 165 -28.50 -18.15 -17.11
CA PRO A 165 -27.71 -19.34 -17.45
C PRO A 165 -27.82 -20.43 -16.38
N SER A 166 -27.80 -21.69 -16.79
CA SER A 166 -27.84 -22.82 -15.85
C SER A 166 -26.57 -22.92 -15.00
N GLY A 167 -26.72 -23.45 -13.77
CA GLY A 167 -25.63 -23.59 -12.82
C GLY A 167 -25.13 -22.26 -12.23
N TRP A 168 -26.03 -21.28 -12.10
CA TRP A 168 -25.84 -20.06 -11.33
C TRP A 168 -26.96 -19.95 -10.28
N VAL A 169 -26.62 -19.34 -9.14
CA VAL A 169 -27.58 -18.90 -8.13
C VAL A 169 -27.56 -17.38 -8.11
N GLY A 170 -28.73 -16.74 -8.07
CA GLY A 170 -28.88 -15.31 -7.87
C GLY A 170 -29.56 -15.03 -6.54
N CYS A 171 -28.93 -14.18 -5.73
CA CYS A 171 -29.45 -13.60 -4.49
C CYS A 171 -29.85 -12.15 -4.74
N PHE A 172 -31.03 -11.76 -4.29
CA PHE A 172 -31.69 -10.50 -4.64
C PHE A 172 -32.34 -9.91 -3.39
N ARG A 173 -32.03 -8.65 -3.08
CA ARG A 173 -32.51 -8.02 -1.84
C ARG A 173 -33.98 -7.55 -1.92
N GLU A 174 -34.54 -7.44 -3.12
CA GLU A 174 -35.90 -6.96 -3.38
C GLU A 174 -36.64 -7.88 -4.39
N GLY A 175 -37.96 -8.01 -4.23
CA GLY A 175 -38.75 -9.12 -4.76
C GLY A 175 -38.96 -9.14 -6.28
N ASP A 176 -39.15 -7.99 -6.93
CA ASP A 176 -39.52 -7.94 -8.35
C ASP A 176 -38.37 -8.36 -9.27
N LEU A 177 -37.13 -7.96 -8.93
CA LEU A 177 -35.93 -8.46 -9.61
C LEU A 177 -35.71 -9.95 -9.30
N MET A 178 -35.96 -10.39 -8.06
CA MET A 178 -35.88 -11.80 -7.70
C MET A 178 -36.84 -12.66 -8.54
N ALA A 179 -38.06 -12.20 -8.78
CA ALA A 179 -39.02 -12.91 -9.62
C ALA A 179 -38.64 -12.86 -11.11
N ASN A 180 -38.30 -11.67 -11.62
CA ASN A 180 -38.27 -11.38 -13.05
C ASN A 180 -36.86 -11.24 -13.66
N TYR A 181 -35.79 -11.57 -12.93
CA TYR A 181 -34.40 -11.50 -13.44
C TYR A 181 -34.26 -12.09 -14.85
N GLN A 182 -33.71 -11.28 -15.75
CA GLN A 182 -33.31 -11.62 -17.12
C GLN A 182 -31.90 -11.05 -17.38
N PRO A 183 -30.96 -11.83 -17.94
CA PRO A 183 -29.68 -11.31 -18.43
C PRO A 183 -29.90 -10.29 -19.55
N ALA A 184 -29.25 -9.12 -19.51
CA ALA A 184 -29.41 -8.13 -20.59
C ALA A 184 -28.73 -8.54 -21.91
N ASN A 185 -27.74 -9.43 -21.86
CA ASN A 185 -26.95 -9.87 -23.02
C ASN A 185 -26.23 -8.72 -23.78
N ARG A 186 -25.97 -7.59 -23.11
CA ARG A 186 -25.25 -6.42 -23.64
C ARG A 186 -23.74 -6.43 -23.32
N GLY A 187 -23.16 -7.61 -23.08
CA GLY A 187 -21.81 -7.76 -22.53
C GLY A 187 -20.70 -7.20 -23.43
N LYS A 188 -20.87 -7.27 -24.75
CA LYS A 188 -19.95 -6.70 -25.74
C LYS A 188 -19.92 -5.17 -25.71
N GLU A 189 -21.08 -4.56 -25.53
CA GLU A 189 -21.24 -3.11 -25.43
C GLU A 189 -20.64 -2.61 -24.12
N ARG A 190 -21.02 -3.23 -22.99
CA ARG A 190 -20.41 -2.97 -21.67
C ARG A 190 -18.88 -3.14 -21.69
N LEU A 191 -18.34 -4.16 -22.36
CA LEU A 191 -16.89 -4.35 -22.50
C LEU A 191 -16.24 -3.25 -23.36
N THR A 192 -16.95 -2.74 -24.36
CA THR A 192 -16.50 -1.60 -25.18
C THR A 192 -16.51 -0.30 -24.38
N GLU A 193 -17.56 -0.02 -23.61
CA GLU A 193 -17.65 1.11 -22.67
C GLU A 193 -16.53 1.06 -21.62
N LEU A 194 -16.24 -0.12 -21.06
CA LEU A 194 -15.18 -0.33 -20.08
C LEU A 194 -13.78 -0.13 -20.66
N THR A 195 -13.53 -0.50 -21.91
CA THR A 195 -12.23 -0.26 -22.58
C THR A 195 -12.08 1.16 -23.14
N GLN A 196 -13.19 1.83 -23.46
CA GLN A 196 -13.22 3.28 -23.71
C GLN A 196 -12.98 4.08 -22.42
N SER A 197 -13.36 3.54 -21.25
CA SER A 197 -13.04 4.09 -19.93
C SER A 197 -11.57 3.87 -19.51
N GLY A 198 -10.72 3.34 -20.41
CA GLY A 198 -9.27 3.25 -20.27
C GLY A 198 -8.69 1.84 -20.43
N PRO A 199 -7.34 1.68 -20.38
CA PRO A 199 -6.62 0.43 -20.68
C PRO A 199 -6.76 -0.68 -19.61
N VAL A 200 -7.77 -0.58 -18.75
CA VAL A 200 -7.88 -1.27 -17.46
C VAL A 200 -8.59 -2.62 -17.52
N VAL A 201 -9.20 -3.00 -18.66
CA VAL A 201 -10.18 -4.11 -18.69
C VAL A 201 -9.91 -5.18 -19.77
N LYS A 202 -8.95 -4.98 -20.67
CA LYS A 202 -8.72 -5.89 -21.82
C LYS A 202 -7.87 -7.12 -21.44
N GLY A 203 -8.49 -8.06 -20.73
CA GLY A 203 -7.91 -9.36 -20.36
C GLY A 203 -8.07 -9.72 -18.89
N ASP A 204 -8.32 -8.70 -18.07
CA ASP A 204 -8.52 -8.72 -16.63
C ASP A 204 -9.50 -9.79 -16.15
N LEU A 205 -9.28 -10.24 -14.91
CA LEU A 205 -10.15 -11.18 -14.22
C LEU A 205 -11.33 -10.46 -13.56
N VAL A 206 -11.08 -9.25 -13.05
CA VAL A 206 -12.09 -8.43 -12.36
C VAL A 206 -12.35 -7.17 -13.17
N ALA A 207 -13.62 -6.84 -13.36
CA ALA A 207 -14.06 -5.54 -13.86
C ALA A 207 -15.17 -5.01 -12.95
N ALA A 208 -14.95 -3.82 -12.40
CA ALA A 208 -15.89 -3.15 -11.51
C ALA A 208 -16.13 -1.71 -11.97
N ARG A 209 -17.36 -1.23 -11.80
CA ARG A 209 -17.79 0.12 -12.15
C ARG A 209 -18.71 0.59 -11.02
N PHE A 210 -18.42 1.71 -10.39
CA PHE A 210 -19.18 2.16 -9.21
C PHE A 210 -19.10 3.68 -9.00
N PRO A 211 -20.14 4.31 -8.43
CA PRO A 211 -20.15 5.75 -8.18
C PRO A 211 -19.26 6.13 -6.99
N VAL A 212 -18.28 6.99 -7.22
CA VAL A 212 -17.45 7.61 -6.17
C VAL A 212 -17.56 9.12 -6.26
N SER A 213 -18.01 9.76 -5.18
CA SER A 213 -18.21 11.22 -5.10
C SER A 213 -19.03 11.82 -6.27
N GLY A 214 -20.00 11.07 -6.79
CA GLY A 214 -20.85 11.50 -7.91
C GLY A 214 -20.25 11.32 -9.32
N ARG A 215 -19.12 10.61 -9.46
CA ARG A 215 -18.56 10.19 -10.76
C ARG A 215 -18.46 8.67 -10.83
N MET A 216 -18.66 8.09 -12.01
CA MET A 216 -18.46 6.64 -12.21
C MET A 216 -16.97 6.32 -12.31
N GLN A 217 -16.45 5.60 -11.32
CA GLN A 217 -15.09 5.09 -11.27
C GLN A 217 -15.04 3.70 -11.90
N THR A 218 -14.07 3.45 -12.77
CA THR A 218 -13.85 2.13 -13.41
C THR A 218 -12.58 1.50 -12.84
N THR A 219 -12.70 0.26 -12.36
CA THR A 219 -11.63 -0.46 -11.67
C THR A 219 -11.49 -1.86 -12.26
N GLY A 220 -10.27 -2.24 -12.62
CA GLY A 220 -9.91 -3.57 -13.10
C GLY A 220 -8.92 -4.24 -12.16
N VAL A 221 -8.89 -5.56 -12.16
CA VAL A 221 -7.78 -6.31 -11.56
C VAL A 221 -7.22 -7.29 -12.58
N SER A 222 -5.93 -7.10 -12.86
CA SER A 222 -5.10 -7.93 -13.72
C SER A 222 -4.17 -8.83 -12.90
N PHE A 223 -3.82 -9.97 -13.50
CA PHE A 223 -3.22 -11.13 -12.84
C PHE A 223 -2.07 -11.62 -13.71
N ASP A 224 -0.90 -11.01 -13.56
CA ASP A 224 0.29 -11.40 -14.32
C ASP A 224 1.33 -12.04 -13.39
N ALA A 225 2.04 -13.05 -13.90
CA ALA A 225 3.28 -13.62 -13.37
C ALA A 225 3.47 -13.65 -11.82
N LYS A 226 2.44 -14.06 -11.07
CA LYS A 226 2.37 -14.18 -9.58
C LYS A 226 2.01 -12.89 -8.80
N ALA A 227 1.56 -11.82 -9.45
CA ALA A 227 1.27 -10.54 -8.81
C ALA A 227 -0.19 -10.09 -8.95
N TRP A 228 -0.67 -9.42 -7.91
CA TRP A 228 -1.83 -8.54 -7.91
C TRP A 228 -1.55 -7.35 -8.80
N HIS A 229 -2.52 -6.91 -9.60
CA HIS A 229 -2.48 -5.55 -10.16
C HIS A 229 -3.88 -4.96 -10.25
N LEU A 230 -4.31 -4.36 -9.14
CA LEU A 230 -5.48 -3.49 -9.06
C LEU A 230 -5.16 -2.19 -9.80
N ARG A 231 -6.05 -1.77 -10.70
CA ARG A 231 -5.93 -0.54 -11.50
C ARG A 231 -7.25 0.20 -11.48
N SER A 232 -7.26 1.49 -11.18
CA SER A 232 -8.49 2.26 -11.00
C SER A 232 -8.41 3.65 -11.61
N ASN A 233 -9.34 3.94 -12.54
CA ASN A 233 -9.40 5.17 -13.33
C ASN A 233 -10.43 6.13 -12.74
N GLY A 234 -10.07 7.41 -12.65
CA GLY A 234 -10.96 8.44 -12.10
C GLY A 234 -10.90 8.58 -10.58
N ALA A 235 -9.82 8.10 -9.94
CA ALA A 235 -9.46 8.47 -8.57
C ALA A 235 -9.57 10.01 -8.41
N ALA A 236 -10.24 10.48 -7.35
CA ALA A 236 -10.92 11.77 -7.28
C ALA A 236 -10.10 12.98 -7.80
N VAL A 237 -10.20 13.26 -9.11
CA VAL A 237 -9.25 14.10 -9.87
C VAL A 237 -9.07 15.50 -9.26
N ASN A 238 -10.16 16.13 -8.80
CA ASN A 238 -10.18 17.45 -8.16
C ASN A 238 -9.34 17.54 -6.84
N SER A 239 -8.84 16.41 -6.36
CA SER A 239 -7.92 16.30 -5.22
C SER A 239 -6.49 15.94 -5.62
N LEU A 240 -6.26 15.56 -6.87
CA LEU A 240 -4.98 15.14 -7.43
C LEU A 240 -4.31 16.21 -8.31
N ASP A 241 -4.99 17.33 -8.61
CA ASP A 241 -4.45 18.50 -9.34
C ASP A 241 -3.15 19.09 -8.72
N PHE A 242 -2.82 18.72 -7.48
CA PHE A 242 -1.57 19.10 -6.81
C PHE A 242 -0.40 18.15 -7.08
N LEU A 243 -0.59 17.02 -7.76
CA LEU A 243 0.45 16.08 -8.17
C LEU A 243 0.68 16.17 -9.69
N ALA A 244 1.91 15.99 -10.14
CA ALA A 244 2.25 15.99 -11.56
C ALA A 244 3.21 14.85 -11.91
N PRO A 245 3.06 14.18 -13.07
CA PRO A 245 4.02 13.19 -13.55
C PRO A 245 5.40 13.85 -13.78
N ALA A 246 6.47 13.19 -13.34
CA ALA A 246 7.83 13.72 -13.45
C ALA A 246 8.90 12.61 -13.39
N PRO A 247 10.15 12.89 -13.81
CA PRO A 247 11.29 12.01 -13.56
C PRO A 247 11.54 11.87 -12.06
N ALA A 248 11.55 10.63 -11.56
CA ALA A 248 11.79 10.31 -10.15
C ALA A 248 13.30 10.36 -9.80
N SER A 249 13.90 11.53 -9.98
CA SER A 249 15.33 11.79 -9.78
C SER A 249 15.78 11.49 -8.34
N ALA A 250 14.94 11.72 -7.33
CA ALA A 250 15.27 11.44 -5.94
C ALA A 250 15.49 9.94 -5.64
N LEU A 251 14.97 9.05 -6.50
CA LEU A 251 15.11 7.59 -6.38
C LEU A 251 16.42 7.04 -6.97
N ARG A 252 17.29 7.90 -7.52
CA ARG A 252 18.63 7.51 -7.99
C ARG A 252 19.54 6.95 -6.90
N ASP A 253 19.27 7.33 -5.65
CA ASP A 253 20.00 6.89 -4.46
C ASP A 253 19.16 5.92 -3.60
N ALA A 254 17.99 5.49 -4.08
CA ALA A 254 17.17 4.52 -3.36
C ALA A 254 17.88 3.16 -3.31
N PHE A 255 18.05 2.62 -2.11
CA PHE A 255 18.63 1.31 -1.89
C PHE A 255 17.65 0.21 -2.32
N PRO A 256 18.07 -0.84 -3.05
CA PRO A 256 17.21 -1.97 -3.42
C PRO A 256 16.48 -2.60 -2.23
N ASP A 257 15.29 -3.14 -2.44
CA ASP A 257 14.50 -3.81 -1.40
C ASP A 257 14.26 -2.94 -0.13
N SER A 258 14.10 -1.63 -0.30
CA SER A 258 13.83 -0.68 0.80
C SER A 258 12.38 -0.19 0.88
N LEU A 259 12.01 0.32 2.06
CA LEU A 259 10.92 1.27 2.19
C LEU A 259 11.22 2.49 1.30
N THR A 260 10.31 2.81 0.38
CA THR A 260 10.41 3.99 -0.48
C THR A 260 9.05 4.68 -0.59
N LEU A 261 9.01 5.95 -0.21
CA LEU A 261 7.91 6.89 -0.47
C LEU A 261 8.44 7.97 -1.41
N TRP A 262 7.68 8.33 -2.43
CA TRP A 262 8.02 9.38 -3.38
C TRP A 262 6.77 10.10 -3.88
N ALA A 263 6.85 11.41 -4.07
CA ALA A 263 5.81 12.20 -4.71
C ALA A 263 6.40 13.41 -5.43
N ASN A 264 5.83 13.75 -6.57
CA ASN A 264 6.10 15.01 -7.26
C ASN A 264 4.84 15.88 -7.28
N PHE A 265 4.92 17.00 -6.56
CA PHE A 265 3.87 17.98 -6.44
C PHE A 265 3.95 19.00 -7.60
N SER A 266 2.81 19.25 -8.25
CA SER A 266 2.65 20.31 -9.25
C SER A 266 3.01 21.66 -8.65
N ARG A 267 4.02 22.34 -9.20
CA ARG A 267 4.48 23.65 -8.70
C ARG A 267 3.36 24.68 -8.70
N ASP A 268 2.46 24.65 -9.68
CA ASP A 268 1.31 25.56 -9.74
C ASP A 268 0.26 25.21 -8.68
N GLY A 269 -0.01 23.93 -8.44
CA GLY A 269 -0.90 23.49 -7.35
C GLY A 269 -0.35 23.83 -5.96
N VAL A 270 0.98 23.73 -5.79
CA VAL A 270 1.71 24.16 -4.58
C VAL A 270 1.65 25.67 -4.41
N ASN A 271 1.93 26.45 -5.47
CA ASN A 271 1.86 27.90 -5.46
C ASN A 271 0.46 28.40 -5.08
N GLN A 272 -0.60 27.88 -5.73
CA GLN A 272 -1.99 28.29 -5.48
C GLN A 272 -2.45 28.02 -4.04
N ARG A 273 -1.97 26.94 -3.40
CA ARG A 273 -2.41 26.53 -2.06
C ARG A 273 -1.52 27.02 -0.92
N LEU A 274 -0.22 27.16 -1.13
CA LEU A 274 0.75 27.46 -0.06
C LEU A 274 1.36 28.86 -0.15
N ALA A 275 1.60 29.42 -1.34
CA ALA A 275 2.25 30.73 -1.47
C ALA A 275 1.54 31.88 -0.69
N PRO A 276 0.20 31.95 -0.62
CA PRO A 276 -0.50 32.95 0.20
C PRO A 276 -0.27 32.83 1.72
N HIS A 277 0.40 31.77 2.18
CA HIS A 277 0.66 31.46 3.58
C HIS A 277 2.17 31.38 3.89
N VAL A 278 3.05 31.60 2.92
CA VAL A 278 4.50 31.63 3.10
C VAL A 278 4.92 32.98 3.69
N PRO A 279 5.56 33.04 4.87
CA PRO A 279 6.12 34.27 5.38
C PRO A 279 7.23 34.80 4.47
N ALA A 280 7.35 36.11 4.29
CA ALA A 280 8.33 36.71 3.37
C ALA A 280 9.78 36.24 3.59
N MET A 281 10.18 35.98 4.85
CA MET A 281 11.49 35.42 5.21
C MET A 281 11.76 34.01 4.65
N ALA A 282 10.72 33.25 4.33
CA ALA A 282 10.80 31.90 3.78
C ALA A 282 10.56 31.84 2.26
N GLN A 283 10.22 32.96 1.61
CA GLN A 283 9.84 33.00 0.20
C GLN A 283 10.96 32.50 -0.74
N ALA A 284 12.24 32.77 -0.41
CA ALA A 284 13.37 32.31 -1.21
C ALA A 284 13.53 30.77 -1.20
N LEU A 285 13.21 30.13 -0.06
CA LEU A 285 13.23 28.67 0.10
C LEU A 285 12.06 28.03 -0.64
N PHE A 286 10.85 28.56 -0.41
CA PHE A 286 9.63 28.10 -1.09
C PHE A 286 9.76 28.21 -2.62
N ASN A 287 10.29 29.33 -3.12
CA ASN A 287 10.50 29.53 -4.54
C ASN A 287 11.54 28.57 -5.15
N SER A 288 12.50 28.05 -4.37
CA SER A 288 13.53 27.14 -4.91
C SER A 288 13.09 25.67 -4.96
N VAL A 289 12.09 25.26 -4.18
CA VAL A 289 11.54 23.89 -4.21
C VAL A 289 11.00 23.53 -5.61
N THR A 290 11.35 22.34 -6.11
CA THR A 290 10.88 21.84 -7.42
C THR A 290 9.47 21.29 -7.36
N GLY A 291 9.10 20.67 -6.23
CA GLY A 291 7.89 19.87 -6.05
C GLY A 291 8.18 18.40 -5.72
N GLU A 292 9.40 17.91 -5.94
CA GLU A 292 9.76 16.53 -5.65
C GLU A 292 10.07 16.30 -4.16
N VAL A 293 9.53 15.23 -3.58
CA VAL A 293 9.80 14.78 -2.20
C VAL A 293 10.00 13.26 -2.19
N SER A 294 11.01 12.76 -1.45
CA SER A 294 11.15 11.33 -1.17
C SER A 294 11.47 11.06 0.30
N PHE A 295 11.07 9.89 0.78
CA PHE A 295 11.54 9.28 2.02
C PHE A 295 11.89 7.82 1.75
N SER A 296 13.17 7.47 1.79
CA SER A 296 13.68 6.18 1.32
C SER A 296 14.95 5.77 2.04
N SER A 297 15.21 4.46 2.18
CA SER A 297 16.55 4.02 2.57
C SER A 297 17.56 4.28 1.46
N THR A 298 18.72 4.78 1.84
CA THR A 298 19.86 5.10 0.96
C THR A 298 20.97 4.04 1.07
N SER A 299 20.99 3.26 2.16
CA SER A 299 21.79 2.04 2.33
C SER A 299 21.02 0.92 3.07
N ASP A 300 21.75 -0.12 3.49
CA ASP A 300 21.24 -1.15 4.41
C ASP A 300 20.89 -0.58 5.81
N LYS A 301 21.49 0.55 6.20
CA LYS A 301 21.51 1.11 7.57
C LYS A 301 21.20 2.61 7.65
N SER A 302 20.54 3.18 6.65
CA SER A 302 20.21 4.62 6.60
C SER A 302 18.82 4.91 6.02
N LEU A 303 18.31 6.10 6.33
CA LEU A 303 17.01 6.62 5.89
C LEU A 303 17.13 8.12 5.56
N ALA A 304 16.86 8.49 4.31
CA ALA A 304 16.91 9.88 3.85
C ALA A 304 15.51 10.44 3.56
N LEU A 305 15.22 11.61 4.14
CA LEU A 305 14.18 12.52 3.67
C LEU A 305 14.81 13.51 2.69
N ARG A 306 14.25 13.64 1.49
CA ARG A 306 14.76 14.52 0.41
C ARG A 306 13.68 15.47 -0.07
N LEU A 307 14.06 16.71 -0.31
CA LEU A 307 13.24 17.76 -0.91
C LEU A 307 13.97 18.33 -2.13
N GLY A 308 13.40 18.21 -3.31
CA GLY A 308 14.00 18.70 -4.56
C GLY A 308 14.08 20.22 -4.60
N VAL A 309 15.24 20.76 -4.96
CA VAL A 309 15.51 22.21 -5.04
C VAL A 309 16.23 22.59 -6.34
N SER A 310 15.65 23.54 -7.06
CA SER A 310 16.22 24.19 -8.25
C SER A 310 17.38 25.14 -7.92
N ASN A 311 17.47 25.59 -6.66
CA ASN A 311 18.58 26.38 -6.14
C ASN A 311 18.82 26.01 -4.67
N PRO A 312 19.97 25.41 -4.30
CA PRO A 312 20.29 25.03 -2.93
C PRO A 312 20.74 26.20 -2.05
N ALA A 313 21.23 27.31 -2.64
CA ALA A 313 21.86 28.41 -1.90
C ALA A 313 21.01 29.04 -0.76
N PRO A 314 19.66 29.16 -0.86
CA PRO A 314 18.84 29.60 0.26
C PRO A 314 18.89 28.65 1.47
N PHE A 315 19.02 27.34 1.23
CA PHE A 315 19.15 26.32 2.28
C PHE A 315 20.59 26.23 2.81
N GLU A 316 21.59 26.32 1.94
CA GLU A 316 23.01 26.45 2.35
C GLU A 316 23.19 27.65 3.28
N GLY A 317 22.61 28.80 2.93
CA GLY A 317 22.60 30.00 3.77
C GLY A 317 21.87 29.80 5.10
N LEU A 318 20.76 29.05 5.14
CA LEU A 318 20.11 28.67 6.41
C LEU A 318 20.98 27.76 7.28
N LEU A 319 21.72 26.81 6.71
CA LEU A 319 22.65 25.98 7.47
C LEU A 319 23.81 26.83 8.02
N LEU A 320 24.43 27.65 7.16
CA LEU A 320 25.55 28.54 7.51
C LEU A 320 25.19 29.60 8.57
N MET A 321 23.96 30.12 8.58
CA MET A 321 23.50 31.07 9.61
C MET A 321 22.88 30.37 10.83
N GLY A 322 22.16 29.27 10.61
CA GLY A 322 21.39 28.57 11.63
C GLY A 322 22.27 27.81 12.61
N ILE A 323 23.25 27.04 12.13
CA ILE A 323 24.10 26.22 13.02
C ILE A 323 24.91 27.12 13.99
N PRO A 324 25.54 28.24 13.58
CA PRO A 324 26.26 29.12 14.52
C PRO A 324 25.36 29.94 15.45
N LEU A 325 24.06 30.11 15.13
CA LEU A 325 23.09 30.73 16.05
C LEU A 325 22.49 29.73 17.04
N LEU A 326 22.40 28.46 16.63
CA LEU A 326 21.94 27.37 17.48
C LEU A 326 23.06 26.88 18.40
N SER A 327 24.23 26.50 17.87
CA SER A 327 25.31 25.83 18.61
C SER A 327 25.65 26.49 19.97
N PRO A 328 25.83 27.83 20.09
CA PRO A 328 26.10 28.46 21.40
C PRO A 328 24.88 28.51 22.34
N ARG A 329 23.65 28.55 21.80
CA ARG A 329 22.40 28.57 22.59
C ARG A 329 21.91 27.17 22.97
N VAL A 330 22.30 26.18 22.18
CA VAL A 330 22.14 24.74 22.39
C VAL A 330 23.32 24.19 23.21
N GLN A 331 24.26 25.02 23.66
CA GLN A 331 25.24 24.66 24.69
C GLN A 331 24.89 25.21 26.08
N ASP A 332 23.80 25.97 26.24
CA ASP A 332 23.25 26.32 27.55
C ASP A 332 22.54 25.08 28.17
N PRO A 333 23.01 24.53 29.31
CA PRO A 333 22.42 23.34 29.92
C PRO A 333 20.94 23.49 30.30
N ALA A 334 20.48 24.71 30.61
CA ALA A 334 19.08 24.97 30.96
C ALA A 334 18.18 24.94 29.72
N VAL A 335 18.65 25.50 28.60
CA VAL A 335 17.95 25.43 27.30
C VAL A 335 17.95 24.00 26.76
N LEU A 336 19.07 23.29 26.88
CA LEU A 336 19.19 21.87 26.55
C LEU A 336 18.21 21.00 27.34
N ALA A 337 18.11 21.20 28.66
CA ALA A 337 17.18 20.47 29.51
C ALA A 337 15.71 20.80 29.17
N ALA A 338 15.39 22.08 28.95
CA ALA A 338 14.04 22.53 28.62
C ALA A 338 13.55 21.99 27.27
N LEU A 339 14.43 21.89 26.27
CA LEU A 339 14.12 21.35 24.94
C LEU A 339 14.35 19.83 24.82
N ARG A 340 14.82 19.16 25.89
CA ARG A 340 15.29 17.75 25.90
C ARG A 340 16.41 17.43 24.88
N LEU A 341 17.13 18.46 24.43
CA LEU A 341 18.22 18.35 23.44
C LEU A 341 19.56 17.98 24.07
N SER A 342 19.66 17.76 25.39
CA SER A 342 20.89 17.46 26.15
C SER A 342 21.57 16.11 25.79
N SER A 343 21.16 15.52 24.66
CA SER A 343 21.62 14.26 24.09
C SER A 343 21.84 14.39 22.57
N ILE A 344 22.09 15.62 22.08
CA ILE A 344 22.41 15.90 20.68
C ILE A 344 23.60 16.88 20.64
N ASP A 345 24.74 16.42 20.12
CA ASP A 345 25.85 17.30 19.74
C ASP A 345 25.67 17.74 18.28
N LEU A 346 25.56 19.04 18.03
CA LEU A 346 25.29 19.62 16.71
C LEU A 346 26.50 20.43 16.23
N GLN A 347 27.11 19.97 15.14
CA GLN A 347 28.31 20.55 14.53
C GLN A 347 28.04 21.01 13.09
N ALA A 348 28.75 22.06 12.67
CA ALA A 348 28.85 22.43 11.25
C ALA A 348 30.09 21.78 10.66
N ALA A 349 29.89 20.87 9.70
CA ALA A 349 30.96 20.24 8.95
C ALA A 349 31.05 20.82 7.53
N THR A 350 32.19 20.62 6.89
CA THR A 350 32.37 20.89 5.45
C THR A 350 32.96 19.65 4.81
N VAL A 351 32.26 19.10 3.83
CA VAL A 351 32.65 17.91 3.07
C VAL A 351 33.08 18.36 1.67
N GLN A 352 34.15 17.79 1.13
CA GLN A 352 34.46 17.94 -0.29
C GLN A 352 33.77 16.80 -1.04
N ALA A 353 33.14 17.12 -2.16
CA ALA A 353 32.50 16.18 -3.07
C ALA A 353 32.91 16.57 -4.49
N GLY A 354 33.88 15.84 -5.04
CA GLY A 354 34.64 16.28 -6.21
C GLY A 354 35.21 17.69 -6.03
N ASP A 355 35.05 18.55 -7.03
CA ASP A 355 35.49 19.95 -7.00
C ASP A 355 34.62 20.88 -6.12
N ARG A 356 33.67 20.35 -5.32
CA ARG A 356 32.65 21.15 -4.62
C ARG A 356 32.73 20.98 -3.10
N SER A 357 32.85 22.11 -2.41
CA SER A 357 32.80 22.20 -0.96
C SER A 357 31.36 22.37 -0.47
N VAL A 358 30.84 21.39 0.27
CA VAL A 358 29.44 21.33 0.73
C VAL A 358 29.39 21.54 2.24
N THR A 359 28.57 22.50 2.69
CA THR A 359 28.28 22.71 4.11
C THR A 359 27.22 21.72 4.60
N VAL A 360 27.46 21.14 5.78
CA VAL A 360 26.65 20.07 6.37
C VAL A 360 26.37 20.39 7.83
N ALA A 361 25.12 20.27 8.27
CA ALA A 361 24.82 20.10 9.68
C ALA A 361 24.95 18.61 10.02
N HIS A 362 25.84 18.26 10.95
CA HIS A 362 25.96 16.91 11.48
C HIS A 362 25.55 16.92 12.93
N ALA A 363 24.64 16.03 13.31
CA ALA A 363 24.17 15.89 14.68
C ALA A 363 24.38 14.46 15.17
N THR A 364 25.20 14.31 16.21
CA THR A 364 25.40 13.01 16.89
C THR A 364 24.47 12.93 18.08
N VAL A 365 23.61 11.91 18.10
CA VAL A 365 22.61 11.70 19.14
C VAL A 365 23.10 10.65 20.15
N THR A 366 22.88 10.91 21.43
CA THR A 366 23.33 10.09 22.57
C THR A 366 22.20 9.76 23.55
N SER A 367 20.95 9.83 23.06
CA SER A 367 19.72 9.51 23.79
C SER A 367 19.52 7.98 23.94
N PRO A 368 18.54 7.52 24.74
CA PRO A 368 18.10 6.12 24.70
C PRO A 368 17.70 5.66 23.28
N THR A 369 17.04 6.52 22.49
CA THR A 369 16.71 6.24 21.07
C THR A 369 17.94 6.15 20.15
N ALA A 370 19.08 6.73 20.53
CA ALA A 370 20.35 6.46 19.87
C ALA A 370 20.88 5.05 20.20
N THR A 371 20.70 4.57 21.44
CA THR A 371 20.99 3.18 21.80
C THR A 371 20.14 2.21 20.97
N ASP A 372 18.84 2.44 20.84
CA ASP A 372 17.94 1.62 20.02
C ASP A 372 18.34 1.62 18.53
N SER A 373 18.81 2.78 18.02
CA SER A 373 19.28 2.90 16.64
C SER A 373 20.61 2.16 16.42
N MET A 374 21.59 2.38 17.30
CA MET A 374 22.89 1.67 17.28
C MET A 374 22.71 0.17 17.38
N ALA A 375 21.74 -0.27 18.19
CA ALA A 375 21.38 -1.67 18.32
C ALA A 375 20.99 -2.27 16.96
N MET A 376 20.12 -1.59 16.20
CA MET A 376 19.73 -1.96 14.82
C MET A 376 20.86 -1.77 13.78
N GLY A 377 22.09 -1.47 14.21
CA GLY A 377 23.23 -1.18 13.32
C GLY A 377 23.14 0.17 12.60
N ILE A 378 22.15 1.01 12.93
CA ILE A 378 21.93 2.34 12.36
C ILE A 378 22.75 3.34 13.21
N LYS A 379 23.63 4.13 12.57
CA LYS A 379 24.38 5.17 13.29
C LYS A 379 23.40 6.21 13.88
N PRO A 380 23.60 6.69 15.11
CA PRO A 380 22.77 7.74 15.70
C PRO A 380 23.21 9.13 15.20
N GLU A 381 23.46 9.22 13.90
CA GLU A 381 23.96 10.40 13.20
C GLU A 381 22.84 10.91 12.28
N LEU A 382 22.51 12.20 12.42
CA LEU A 382 21.65 12.92 11.50
C LEU A 382 22.52 13.88 10.68
N THR A 383 22.53 13.70 9.36
CA THR A 383 23.31 14.50 8.42
C THR A 383 22.35 15.31 7.54
N VAL A 384 22.42 16.64 7.61
CA VAL A 384 21.55 17.56 6.82
C VAL A 384 22.40 18.46 5.94
N PHE A 385 22.13 18.44 4.63
CA PHE A 385 22.91 19.16 3.63
C PHE A 385 22.06 19.54 2.42
N ALA A 386 22.58 20.43 1.57
CA ALA A 386 22.03 20.71 0.26
C ALA A 386 23.06 20.34 -0.82
N GLY A 387 22.64 19.65 -1.88
CA GLY A 387 23.53 19.06 -2.85
C GLY A 387 22.81 18.18 -3.88
N GLY A 388 23.42 18.01 -5.07
CA GLY A 388 22.87 17.16 -6.14
C GLY A 388 21.47 17.53 -6.67
N GLY A 389 20.95 18.72 -6.34
CA GLY A 389 19.56 19.13 -6.62
C GLY A 389 18.56 18.87 -5.49
N TYR A 390 19.01 18.48 -4.29
CA TYR A 390 18.17 18.21 -3.12
C TYR A 390 18.64 18.97 -1.89
N VAL A 391 17.70 19.18 -0.96
CA VAL A 391 17.99 19.25 0.47
C VAL A 391 17.73 17.85 1.02
N THR A 392 18.74 17.26 1.65
CA THR A 392 18.68 15.91 2.21
C THR A 392 18.84 16.01 3.73
N ALA A 393 18.00 15.29 4.46
CA ALA A 393 18.18 15.00 5.89
C ALA A 393 18.21 13.48 6.07
N GLU A 394 19.36 12.94 6.46
CA GLU A 394 19.66 11.51 6.44
C GLU A 394 20.03 11.00 7.83
N TRP A 395 19.29 10.00 8.32
CA TRP A 395 19.56 9.29 9.57
C TRP A 395 20.32 7.99 9.28
N GLY A 396 21.30 7.63 10.12
CA GLY A 396 22.08 6.40 9.95
C GLY A 396 23.34 6.55 9.09
N ALA A 397 23.48 7.67 8.39
CA ALA A 397 24.65 7.97 7.57
C ALA A 397 25.48 9.11 8.18
N GLY A 398 26.79 8.89 8.21
CA GLY A 398 27.77 9.95 8.50
C GLY A 398 28.23 10.68 7.23
N LEU A 399 29.12 11.65 7.41
CA LEU A 399 29.58 12.59 6.38
C LEU A 399 30.01 11.98 5.03
N ALA A 400 30.45 10.73 4.99
CA ALA A 400 30.84 10.03 3.75
C ALA A 400 29.68 9.80 2.76
N ALA A 401 28.41 9.80 3.20
CA ALA A 401 27.26 9.69 2.28
C ALA A 401 27.00 10.97 1.48
N VAL A 402 27.44 12.13 2.00
CA VAL A 402 27.23 13.45 1.37
C VAL A 402 27.87 13.51 -0.01
N GLU A 403 29.08 12.97 -0.16
CA GLU A 403 29.81 12.89 -1.44
C GLU A 403 28.99 12.13 -2.49
N SER A 404 28.60 10.89 -2.18
CA SER A 404 27.75 10.04 -3.03
C SER A 404 26.46 10.76 -3.49
N HIS A 405 25.75 11.43 -2.57
CA HIS A 405 24.51 12.14 -2.87
C HIS A 405 24.68 13.43 -3.69
N VAL A 406 25.83 14.09 -3.58
CA VAL A 406 26.17 15.31 -4.30
C VAL A 406 26.65 15.00 -5.72
N GLU A 407 27.45 13.95 -5.89
CA GLU A 407 28.02 13.53 -7.17
C GLU A 407 27.04 12.74 -8.05
N ASN A 408 26.11 11.98 -7.47
CA ASN A 408 25.09 11.29 -8.26
C ASN A 408 24.21 12.31 -8.98
N THR A 409 24.36 12.37 -10.30
CA THR A 409 23.70 13.33 -11.20
C THR A 409 22.64 12.68 -12.08
N SER A 410 22.25 11.43 -11.80
CA SER A 410 21.15 10.75 -12.49
C SER A 410 19.83 11.53 -12.36
N THR A 411 19.08 11.54 -13.46
CA THR A 411 17.75 12.16 -13.58
C THR A 411 16.59 11.18 -13.38
N GLY A 412 16.88 9.94 -12.97
CA GLY A 412 15.88 8.88 -12.81
C GLY A 412 16.26 7.85 -11.76
N ALA A 413 15.29 6.98 -11.44
CA ALA A 413 15.43 5.97 -10.39
C ALA A 413 16.61 5.01 -10.62
N ASN A 414 17.19 4.52 -9.52
CA ASN A 414 18.31 3.60 -9.54
C ASN A 414 17.95 2.31 -10.31
N GLY A 415 18.72 1.96 -11.35
CA GLY A 415 18.53 0.73 -12.12
C GLY A 415 18.61 -0.56 -11.30
N ALA A 416 19.22 -0.54 -10.11
CA ALA A 416 19.17 -1.65 -9.16
C ALA A 416 17.83 -1.74 -8.41
N TRP A 417 17.27 -0.60 -7.98
CA TRP A 417 15.96 -0.49 -7.33
C TRP A 417 14.80 -0.75 -8.33
N LEU A 418 14.95 -0.31 -9.59
CA LEU A 418 13.99 -0.62 -10.67
C LEU A 418 13.84 -2.12 -10.94
N ARG A 419 14.79 -2.97 -10.51
CA ARG A 419 14.70 -4.43 -10.59
C ARG A 419 14.01 -5.08 -9.38
N THR A 420 13.77 -4.35 -8.29
CA THR A 420 13.06 -4.87 -7.10
C THR A 420 11.58 -4.49 -7.08
N VAL A 421 11.17 -3.50 -7.88
CA VAL A 421 9.77 -3.09 -8.06
C VAL A 421 9.05 -3.90 -9.17
N PRO A 422 7.70 -3.91 -9.20
CA PRO A 422 6.95 -4.53 -10.28
C PRO A 422 7.31 -3.96 -11.67
N PRO A 423 7.42 -4.78 -12.74
CA PRO A 423 7.79 -4.31 -14.07
C PRO A 423 6.89 -3.20 -14.64
N THR A 424 5.62 -3.16 -14.23
CA THR A 424 4.67 -2.10 -14.60
C THR A 424 5.00 -0.76 -13.94
N LEU A 425 5.41 -0.77 -12.66
CA LEU A 425 5.90 0.43 -11.98
C LEU A 425 7.25 0.88 -12.55
N ALA A 426 8.15 -0.04 -12.86
CA ALA A 426 9.42 0.28 -13.51
C ALA A 426 9.19 1.00 -14.87
N ALA A 427 8.33 0.44 -15.72
CA ALA A 427 8.01 1.03 -17.02
C ALA A 427 7.30 2.41 -16.92
N ASP A 428 6.40 2.61 -15.94
CA ASP A 428 5.77 3.92 -15.73
C ASP A 428 6.77 4.97 -15.19
N LEU A 429 7.76 4.56 -14.40
CA LEU A 429 8.84 5.45 -13.93
C LEU A 429 9.81 5.82 -15.05
N GLU A 430 10.25 4.84 -15.86
CA GLU A 430 11.09 5.07 -17.05
C GLU A 430 10.37 5.97 -18.08
N ALA A 431 9.04 5.85 -18.19
CA ALA A 431 8.20 6.73 -19.00
C ALA A 431 7.89 8.09 -18.34
N ASN A 432 8.38 8.36 -17.12
CA ASN A 432 8.15 9.57 -16.33
C ASN A 432 6.67 9.88 -16.03
N ARG A 433 5.81 8.84 -15.99
CA ARG A 433 4.35 8.95 -15.81
C ARG A 433 3.90 8.96 -14.36
N VAL A 434 4.76 8.54 -13.42
CA VAL A 434 4.39 8.45 -12.01
C VAL A 434 4.44 9.84 -11.38
N SER A 435 3.44 10.17 -10.55
CA SER A 435 3.44 11.39 -9.71
C SER A 435 3.50 11.12 -8.21
N MET A 436 3.29 9.86 -7.79
CA MET A 436 3.41 9.39 -6.41
C MET A 436 3.62 7.88 -6.38
N LEU A 437 4.50 7.36 -5.52
CA LEU A 437 4.60 5.94 -5.22
C LEU A 437 4.90 5.66 -3.73
N THR A 438 4.45 4.50 -3.29
CA THR A 438 4.77 3.85 -2.02
C THR A 438 5.19 2.41 -2.30
N HIS A 439 6.40 2.02 -1.92
CA HIS A 439 6.92 0.65 -2.04
C HIS A 439 7.38 0.17 -0.66
N LEU A 440 6.81 -0.96 -0.21
CA LEU A 440 6.98 -1.53 1.13
C LEU A 440 7.54 -2.96 1.03
N THR A 441 8.82 -3.13 1.35
CA THR A 441 9.49 -4.44 1.33
C THR A 441 9.24 -5.23 2.61
N LEU A 442 8.05 -5.84 2.70
CA LEU A 442 7.65 -6.73 3.80
C LEU A 442 8.74 -7.78 4.12
N GLU A 443 9.42 -8.28 3.08
CA GLU A 443 10.48 -9.28 3.19
C GLU A 443 11.72 -8.80 3.97
N ARG A 444 12.02 -7.49 3.99
CA ARG A 444 13.16 -6.95 4.76
C ARG A 444 12.80 -6.77 6.23
N TRP A 445 11.57 -6.36 6.52
CA TRP A 445 11.00 -6.35 7.88
C TRP A 445 10.93 -7.78 8.44
N ALA A 446 10.67 -8.77 7.58
CA ALA A 446 10.72 -10.20 7.92
C ALA A 446 12.15 -10.74 8.18
N ASN A 447 13.19 -9.94 7.97
CA ASN A 447 14.59 -10.36 8.18
C ASN A 447 15.36 -9.42 9.12
N VAL A 448 14.70 -8.47 9.79
CA VAL A 448 15.32 -7.69 10.88
C VAL A 448 15.64 -8.63 12.04
N GLU A 449 16.93 -8.90 12.27
CA GLU A 449 17.40 -9.48 13.52
C GLU A 449 17.17 -8.47 14.64
N LEU A 450 16.56 -8.92 15.74
CA LEU A 450 16.42 -8.09 16.92
C LEU A 450 17.77 -8.01 17.63
N PRO A 451 18.27 -6.80 17.92
CA PRO A 451 19.45 -6.65 18.72
C PRO A 451 19.20 -7.15 20.15
N GLU A 452 20.23 -7.71 20.80
CA GLU A 452 20.12 -8.16 22.19
C GLU A 452 19.66 -7.06 23.18
N THR A 453 19.84 -5.79 22.82
CA THR A 453 19.62 -4.62 23.66
C THR A 453 18.25 -3.93 23.50
N THR A 454 17.40 -4.30 22.52
CA THR A 454 16.07 -3.68 22.36
C THR A 454 15.02 -4.21 23.33
N ALA A 455 15.39 -5.19 24.17
CA ALA A 455 14.54 -5.77 25.21
C ALA A 455 15.15 -5.55 26.59
N GLN A 456 14.38 -4.97 27.51
CA GLN A 456 14.83 -4.65 28.86
C GLN A 456 14.88 -5.87 29.80
N THR A 457 14.24 -6.98 29.43
CA THR A 457 14.26 -8.26 30.17
C THR A 457 14.35 -9.46 29.21
N PRO A 458 14.75 -10.66 29.68
CA PRO A 458 14.75 -11.87 28.86
C PRO A 458 13.35 -12.25 28.33
N GLU A 459 12.30 -12.02 29.12
CA GLU A 459 10.90 -12.30 28.75
C GLU A 459 10.44 -11.35 27.64
N ALA A 460 10.78 -10.06 27.76
CA ALA A 460 10.55 -9.08 26.70
C ALA A 460 11.31 -9.42 25.42
N ARG A 461 12.53 -9.98 25.52
CA ARG A 461 13.30 -10.43 24.35
C ARG A 461 12.60 -11.59 23.66
N HIS A 462 12.21 -12.61 24.42
CA HIS A 462 11.49 -13.76 23.88
C HIS A 462 10.15 -13.35 23.22
N ALA A 463 9.41 -12.44 23.85
CA ALA A 463 8.16 -11.92 23.28
C ALA A 463 8.39 -11.12 21.98
N GLN A 464 9.44 -10.30 21.89
CA GLN A 464 9.81 -9.60 20.64
C GLN A 464 10.26 -10.58 19.54
N GLU A 465 11.06 -11.60 19.88
CA GLU A 465 11.51 -12.65 18.95
C GLU A 465 10.31 -13.44 18.39
N GLN A 466 9.39 -13.87 19.25
CA GLN A 466 8.17 -14.56 18.85
C GLN A 466 7.25 -13.62 18.06
N ALA A 467 7.11 -12.34 18.43
CA ALA A 467 6.33 -11.36 17.68
C ALA A 467 6.84 -11.22 16.23
N LEU A 468 8.15 -11.12 16.04
CA LEU A 468 8.73 -11.14 14.70
C LEU A 468 8.52 -12.48 14.00
N LYS A 469 8.71 -13.63 14.66
CA LYS A 469 8.47 -14.96 14.07
C LYS A 469 7.02 -15.14 13.59
N VAL A 470 6.06 -14.67 14.37
CA VAL A 470 4.62 -14.65 14.05
C VAL A 470 4.37 -13.74 12.85
N TRP A 471 4.89 -12.51 12.87
CA TRP A 471 4.75 -11.56 11.77
C TRP A 471 5.38 -12.10 10.47
N ARG A 472 6.60 -12.62 10.55
CA ARG A 472 7.35 -13.27 9.47
C ARG A 472 6.54 -14.39 8.83
N SER A 473 6.02 -15.31 9.64
CA SER A 473 5.22 -16.44 9.16
C SER A 473 3.86 -16.01 8.60
N ALA A 474 3.18 -15.06 9.25
CA ALA A 474 1.86 -14.60 8.82
C ALA A 474 1.90 -13.82 7.49
N PHE A 475 2.97 -13.05 7.26
CA PHE A 475 3.18 -12.32 6.01
C PHE A 475 4.05 -13.08 4.98
N ALA A 476 4.56 -14.27 5.31
CA ALA A 476 5.41 -15.09 4.41
C ALA A 476 4.83 -15.35 3.00
N PRO A 477 3.50 -15.47 2.77
CA PRO A 477 2.93 -15.63 1.43
C PRO A 477 3.06 -14.40 0.53
N PHE A 478 3.37 -13.22 1.08
CA PHE A 478 3.33 -11.93 0.39
C PHE A 478 4.74 -11.39 0.11
N GLY A 479 4.90 -10.78 -1.07
CA GLY A 479 6.09 -10.01 -1.46
C GLY A 479 5.90 -8.50 -1.26
N PRO A 480 6.75 -7.66 -1.88
CA PRO A 480 6.76 -6.22 -1.63
C PRO A 480 5.53 -5.49 -2.20
N LEU A 481 4.74 -4.87 -1.33
CA LEU A 481 3.57 -4.07 -1.71
C LEU A 481 4.01 -2.77 -2.40
N SER A 482 3.46 -2.49 -3.58
CA SER A 482 3.72 -1.29 -4.37
C SER A 482 2.41 -0.59 -4.71
N VAL A 483 2.27 0.70 -4.42
CA VAL A 483 1.11 1.53 -4.75
C VAL A 483 1.62 2.77 -5.48
N TRP A 484 1.04 3.12 -6.62
CA TRP A 484 1.45 4.34 -7.35
C TRP A 484 0.29 5.02 -8.09
N LEU A 485 0.49 6.29 -8.41
CA LEU A 485 -0.38 7.07 -9.28
C LEU A 485 0.39 7.36 -10.57
N SER A 486 -0.05 6.76 -11.69
CA SER A 486 0.45 7.07 -13.02
C SER A 486 -0.50 8.05 -13.73
N HIS A 487 -0.01 8.70 -14.77
CA HIS A 487 -0.79 9.55 -15.68
C HIS A 487 -0.54 9.09 -17.12
N ASP A 488 -1.62 8.81 -17.85
CA ASP A 488 -1.60 8.79 -19.31
C ASP A 488 -2.06 10.16 -19.87
N GLU A 489 -2.04 10.34 -21.19
CA GLU A 489 -2.40 11.61 -21.85
C GLU A 489 -3.86 12.06 -21.60
N SER A 490 -4.70 11.21 -21.00
CA SER A 490 -6.13 11.41 -20.78
C SER A 490 -6.60 11.29 -19.32
N GLN A 491 -5.91 10.51 -18.48
CA GLN A 491 -6.35 10.23 -17.11
C GLN A 491 -5.21 9.86 -16.14
N ALA A 492 -5.44 10.12 -14.85
CA ALA A 492 -4.65 9.55 -13.77
C ALA A 492 -5.19 8.16 -13.38
N THR A 493 -4.31 7.17 -13.28
CA THR A 493 -4.62 5.78 -12.91
C THR A 493 -3.96 5.44 -11.57
N ALA A 494 -4.77 5.04 -10.59
CA ALA A 494 -4.26 4.50 -9.33
C ALA A 494 -3.96 3.00 -9.48
N HIS A 495 -2.76 2.58 -9.10
CA HIS A 495 -2.28 1.21 -9.17
C HIS A 495 -1.94 0.67 -7.78
N LEU A 496 -2.28 -0.59 -7.53
CA LEU A 496 -1.76 -1.36 -6.39
C LEU A 496 -1.31 -2.74 -6.89
N VAL A 497 -0.06 -3.08 -6.58
CA VAL A 497 0.57 -4.37 -6.86
C VAL A 497 1.09 -4.99 -5.57
N LEU A 498 0.72 -6.24 -5.34
CA LEU A 498 1.20 -7.10 -4.27
C LEU A 498 1.66 -8.41 -4.92
N PRO A 499 2.96 -8.73 -4.95
CA PRO A 499 3.41 -10.06 -5.37
C PRO A 499 2.93 -11.10 -4.35
N MET A 500 2.48 -12.26 -4.82
CA MET A 500 2.36 -13.44 -3.96
C MET A 500 3.50 -14.41 -4.25
N ARG A 501 4.13 -14.92 -3.21
CA ARG A 501 5.08 -16.02 -3.32
C ARG A 501 4.30 -17.31 -3.59
N LYS A 502 4.93 -18.29 -4.24
CA LYS A 502 4.39 -19.66 -4.27
C LYS A 502 4.47 -20.21 -2.85
N TYR A 503 3.32 -20.46 -2.24
CA TYR A 503 3.23 -21.37 -1.10
C TYR A 503 3.31 -22.81 -1.62
N ASP A 504 4.48 -23.19 -2.15
CA ASP A 504 4.81 -24.61 -2.29
C ASP A 504 4.82 -25.17 -0.86
N ARG A 505 3.98 -26.20 -0.61
CA ARG A 505 3.60 -26.61 0.76
C ARG A 505 4.83 -26.81 1.66
N VAL A 506 5.00 -25.92 2.64
CA VAL A 506 5.63 -26.29 3.91
C VAL A 506 4.85 -27.49 4.43
N SER A 507 5.55 -28.55 4.82
CA SER A 507 4.89 -29.80 5.19
C SER A 507 3.98 -29.63 6.41
N GLU A 508 2.88 -30.38 6.39
CA GLU A 508 1.98 -30.52 7.54
C GLU A 508 2.56 -31.58 8.48
N ASP A 509 3.72 -31.24 9.09
CA ASP A 509 4.43 -31.98 10.15
C ASP A 509 4.30 -31.23 11.49
#